data_AF-A0A3D8I7N4-F1
#
_entry.id   AF-A0A3D8I7N4-F1
#
_cell.length_a   1.000
_cell.length_b   1.000
_cell.length_c   1.000
_cell.angle_alpha   90.00
_cell.angle_beta   90.00
_cell.angle_gamma   90.00
#
_symmetry.space_group_name_H-M   'P 1'
#
loop_
_entity.id
_entity.type
_entity.pdbx_description
1 polymer ?
#
loop_
_entity_poly.entity_id
_entity_poly.type
_entity_poly.pdbx_seq_one_letter_code
_entity_poly.pdbx_strand_id
1 'polypeptide(L)'
;MEESMGEIGEVNSRLENLYQYEKLQDFGKIAYIESGLLGMNSIGDNFLYRNILTHVDLYEEFHKLDLRQFSAIVLPMGIDEYYLSFFKNKILHYLNAGGVLLSFMSDFMRILPFSSGYIQSQTPIRERVVRFAKSKAAEEIFQGVSEYDINHRRGVKGFFNRGYFDMSAFPHTFEPLLEDSDGQCVGYIDRISTAGIILSAANADLLGFGLFDNTTARKMGLNCLKWLEGELLEKDYKTLRMNAPAYKIMQKPNLAPCGFLDFRANKSSQHLSNPKLKNAIITGGSAFHAHFFSNKNAKYANFFSHRAHFLHIGDMDFNTFDYITLSSRLNVKYLLAHKQKFVDYLNNGGHIVSFGEVRGDYLPNIIWKDYPVNFWWWLIPGANMPLYALENGQKCTERTSSGLFSKIPTSVAKWHYHGAFYPPKNAQSILVNELDESIIYKDNNFKGNLYITSLDPEFHLGQGFMPTTEPFFDAFMAWVEEDCFKDSLKDSFKEEGK
;
A
#
# COMPACT_ATOMS: atom_id res chain seq x y z
N MET A 1 -2.05 36.82 29.26
CA MET A 1 -2.16 35.35 29.20
C MET A 1 -3.61 34.93 28.99
N GLU A 2 -4.58 35.48 29.70
CA GLU A 2 -6.02 35.21 29.45
C GLU A 2 -6.51 35.84 28.13
N GLU A 3 -6.11 37.07 27.79
CA GLU A 3 -6.47 37.70 26.49
C GLU A 3 -5.91 36.93 25.28
N SER A 4 -4.67 36.43 25.37
CA SER A 4 -4.05 35.61 24.32
C SER A 4 -4.70 34.23 24.17
N MET A 5 -5.32 33.68 25.22
CA MET A 5 -6.06 32.42 25.14
C MET A 5 -7.45 32.60 24.54
N GLY A 6 -8.08 33.77 24.77
CA GLY A 6 -9.35 34.15 24.15
C GLY A 6 -9.24 34.32 22.63
N GLU A 7 -8.20 35.01 22.15
CA GLU A 7 -7.94 35.18 20.72
C GLU A 7 -7.63 33.85 20.02
N ILE A 8 -6.84 32.97 20.64
CA ILE A 8 -6.56 31.63 20.09
C ILE A 8 -7.85 30.78 20.01
N GLY A 9 -8.73 30.87 21.01
CA GLY A 9 -10.02 30.19 21.00
C GLY A 9 -10.97 30.69 19.90
N GLU A 10 -11.01 32.00 19.66
CA GLU A 10 -11.86 32.60 18.62
C GLU A 10 -11.32 32.35 17.20
N VAL A 11 -10.00 32.35 17.01
CA VAL A 11 -9.37 31.99 15.73
C VAL A 11 -9.60 30.50 15.41
N ASN A 12 -9.49 29.62 16.41
CA ASN A 12 -9.76 28.19 16.21
C ASN A 12 -11.23 27.94 15.84
N SER A 13 -12.19 28.60 16.49
CA SER A 13 -13.62 28.45 16.14
C SER A 13 -13.95 28.99 14.74
N ARG A 14 -13.34 30.12 14.32
CA ARG A 14 -13.47 30.64 12.96
C ARG A 14 -12.86 29.72 11.91
N LEU A 15 -11.69 29.12 12.19
CA LEU A 15 -11.06 28.16 11.28
C LEU A 15 -11.87 26.86 11.17
N GLU A 16 -12.45 26.38 12.26
CA GLU A 16 -13.32 25.20 12.25
C GLU A 16 -14.61 25.46 11.45
N ASN A 17 -15.15 26.69 11.45
CA ASN A 17 -16.30 27.07 10.64
C ASN A 17 -16.01 27.10 9.13
N LEU A 18 -14.75 27.25 8.69
CA LEU A 18 -14.40 27.29 7.27
C LEU A 18 -14.51 25.93 6.57
N TYR A 19 -14.42 24.83 7.33
CA TYR A 19 -14.37 23.46 6.81
C TYR A 19 -15.63 22.67 7.19
N GLN A 20 -16.78 23.34 7.24
CA GLN A 20 -18.07 22.71 7.54
C GLN A 20 -18.72 22.08 6.31
N TYR A 21 -18.40 22.54 5.09
CA TYR A 21 -18.92 21.97 3.84
C TYR A 21 -20.46 21.90 3.78
N GLU A 22 -21.17 22.88 4.34
CA GLU A 22 -22.64 22.85 4.50
C GLU A 22 -23.37 22.55 3.19
N LYS A 23 -23.05 23.27 2.11
CA LYS A 23 -23.65 23.06 0.79
C LYS A 23 -23.38 21.67 0.23
N LEU A 24 -22.15 21.18 0.35
CA LEU A 24 -21.81 19.83 -0.09
C LEU A 24 -22.53 18.76 0.76
N GLN A 25 -22.73 19.01 2.06
CA GLN A 25 -23.50 18.13 2.94
C GLN A 25 -24.98 18.05 2.57
N ASP A 26 -25.55 19.06 1.90
CA ASP A 26 -26.92 18.98 1.35
C ASP A 26 -27.08 17.82 0.36
N PHE A 27 -26.01 17.37 -0.28
CA PHE A 27 -25.98 16.21 -1.17
C PHE A 27 -25.65 14.88 -0.46
N GLY A 28 -25.29 14.94 0.81
CA GLY A 28 -24.80 13.82 1.63
C GLY A 28 -23.30 13.93 1.96
N LYS A 29 -22.85 13.17 2.96
CA LYS A 29 -21.42 13.04 3.27
C LYS A 29 -20.68 12.24 2.20
N ILE A 30 -19.35 12.20 2.29
CA ILE A 30 -18.50 11.41 1.39
C ILE A 30 -18.04 10.15 2.13
N ALA A 31 -18.24 8.97 1.54
CA ALA A 31 -17.69 7.73 2.10
C ALA A 31 -16.21 7.58 1.73
N TYR A 32 -15.32 7.50 2.71
CA TYR A 32 -13.91 7.18 2.50
C TYR A 32 -13.68 5.70 2.84
N ILE A 33 -13.45 4.88 1.81
CA ILE A 33 -13.34 3.43 1.96
C ILE A 33 -11.90 3.06 2.31
N GLU A 34 -11.69 2.32 3.40
CA GLU A 34 -10.34 1.99 3.88
C GLU A 34 -10.18 0.50 4.20
N SER A 35 -8.99 -0.05 3.92
CA SER A 35 -8.59 -1.42 4.28
C SER A 35 -8.02 -1.56 5.70
N GLY A 36 -8.31 -0.60 6.59
CA GLY A 36 -7.99 -0.65 8.02
C GLY A 36 -6.49 -0.56 8.37
N LEU A 37 -5.68 0.12 7.53
CA LEU A 37 -4.24 0.25 7.74
C LEU A 37 -3.82 1.44 8.61
N LEU A 38 -4.70 2.42 8.88
CA LEU A 38 -4.33 3.65 9.60
C LEU A 38 -5.22 3.89 10.82
N GLY A 39 -4.84 3.32 11.96
CA GLY A 39 -5.47 3.63 13.27
C GLY A 39 -5.01 4.95 13.90
N MET A 40 -4.05 5.67 13.31
CA MET A 40 -3.60 6.98 13.82
C MET A 40 -3.32 7.92 12.64
N ASN A 41 -3.95 9.11 12.66
CA ASN A 41 -3.88 10.14 11.61
C ASN A 41 -4.53 9.73 10.27
N SER A 42 -5.70 9.09 10.34
CA SER A 42 -6.52 8.87 9.15
C SER A 42 -6.88 10.22 8.51
N ILE A 43 -7.06 10.24 7.19
CA ILE A 43 -7.39 11.47 6.48
C ILE A 43 -8.69 12.11 6.99
N GLY A 44 -9.68 11.32 7.40
CA GLY A 44 -10.96 11.85 7.86
C GLY A 44 -10.91 12.36 9.29
N ASP A 45 -9.89 12.06 10.09
CA ASP A 45 -9.71 12.73 11.39
C ASP A 45 -9.10 14.14 11.24
N ASN A 46 -8.54 14.46 10.07
CA ASN A 46 -7.95 15.76 9.80
C ASN A 46 -9.03 16.86 9.82
N PHE A 47 -8.73 18.00 10.42
CA PHE A 47 -9.67 19.13 10.53
C PHE A 47 -10.18 19.63 9.17
N LEU A 48 -9.42 19.43 8.09
CA LEU A 48 -9.83 19.77 6.73
C LEU A 48 -10.96 18.86 6.22
N TYR A 49 -11.18 17.67 6.79
CA TYR A 49 -12.05 16.65 6.19
C TYR A 49 -13.06 16.03 7.15
N ARG A 50 -12.83 16.12 8.47
CA ARG A 50 -13.64 15.46 9.51
C ARG A 50 -15.14 15.77 9.50
N ASN A 51 -15.52 16.92 8.95
CA ASN A 51 -16.93 17.30 8.87
C ASN A 51 -17.65 16.70 7.64
N ILE A 52 -16.91 16.30 6.60
CA ILE A 52 -17.49 15.81 5.33
C ILE A 52 -17.22 14.33 5.06
N LEU A 53 -16.06 13.80 5.49
CA LEU A 53 -15.72 12.39 5.29
C LEU A 53 -16.39 11.49 6.35
N THR A 54 -16.82 10.32 5.92
CA THR A 54 -17.28 9.21 6.77
C THR A 54 -16.40 8.01 6.48
N HIS A 55 -15.64 7.55 7.47
CA HIS A 55 -14.85 6.34 7.35
C HIS A 55 -15.74 5.12 7.20
N VAL A 56 -15.34 4.21 6.30
CA VAL A 56 -16.01 2.93 6.06
C VAL A 56 -14.94 1.84 6.00
N ASP A 57 -15.01 0.88 6.91
CA ASP A 57 -14.18 -0.33 6.84
C ASP A 57 -14.61 -1.19 5.65
N LEU A 58 -13.69 -1.41 4.72
CA LEU A 58 -13.92 -2.21 3.50
C LEU A 58 -14.41 -3.63 3.82
N TYR A 59 -13.89 -4.25 4.87
CA TYR A 59 -14.14 -5.65 5.18
C TYR A 59 -15.40 -5.84 6.04
N GLU A 60 -15.69 -4.92 6.95
CA GLU A 60 -16.76 -5.04 7.94
C GLU A 60 -18.04 -4.28 7.59
N GLU A 61 -17.93 -3.18 6.85
CA GLU A 61 -19.04 -2.25 6.67
C GLU A 61 -19.48 -2.16 5.21
N PHE A 62 -18.54 -2.17 4.27
CA PHE A 62 -18.82 -1.88 2.87
C PHE A 62 -19.85 -2.82 2.23
N HIS A 63 -19.89 -4.11 2.61
CA HIS A 63 -20.83 -5.09 2.04
C HIS A 63 -22.31 -4.74 2.29
N LYS A 64 -22.63 -4.16 3.45
CA LYS A 64 -23.99 -3.80 3.88
C LYS A 64 -24.35 -2.33 3.69
N LEU A 65 -23.36 -1.48 3.39
CA LEU A 65 -23.54 -0.04 3.26
C LEU A 65 -24.46 0.33 2.08
N ASP A 66 -25.45 1.19 2.28
CA ASP A 66 -26.19 1.81 1.18
C ASP A 66 -25.39 2.99 0.64
N LEU A 67 -24.85 2.85 -0.57
CA LEU A 67 -24.00 3.88 -1.17
C LEU A 67 -24.78 5.13 -1.58
N ARG A 68 -26.10 5.04 -1.78
CA ARG A 68 -26.93 6.15 -2.28
C ARG A 68 -27.00 7.33 -1.31
N GLN A 69 -26.77 7.08 -0.02
CA GLN A 69 -26.78 8.12 1.03
C GLN A 69 -25.58 9.06 0.98
N PHE A 70 -24.53 8.71 0.23
CA PHE A 70 -23.33 9.51 0.09
C PHE A 70 -23.35 10.35 -1.19
N SER A 71 -22.77 11.55 -1.12
CA SER A 71 -22.58 12.43 -2.28
C SER A 71 -21.46 11.94 -3.19
N ALA A 72 -20.39 11.41 -2.59
CA ALA A 72 -19.29 10.78 -3.27
C ALA A 72 -18.74 9.59 -2.48
N ILE A 73 -17.99 8.73 -3.17
CA ILE A 73 -17.17 7.68 -2.58
C ILE A 73 -15.72 7.94 -2.96
N VAL A 74 -14.80 7.82 -2.00
CA VAL A 74 -13.36 7.88 -2.22
C VAL A 74 -12.79 6.47 -2.12
N LEU A 75 -12.08 6.06 -3.18
CA LEU A 75 -11.25 4.84 -3.20
C LEU A 75 -9.78 5.29 -3.16
N PRO A 76 -9.12 5.22 -2.00
CA PRO A 76 -7.79 5.79 -1.83
C PRO A 76 -6.69 4.95 -2.48
N MET A 77 -5.52 5.56 -2.65
CA MET A 77 -4.32 4.85 -3.07
C MET A 77 -3.99 3.72 -2.09
N GLY A 78 -3.76 2.52 -2.61
CA GLY A 78 -3.34 1.38 -1.79
C GLY A 78 -4.48 0.62 -1.10
N ILE A 79 -5.75 0.96 -1.37
CA ILE A 79 -6.89 0.11 -1.01
C ILE A 79 -6.68 -1.33 -1.51
N ASP A 80 -7.22 -2.30 -0.78
CA ASP A 80 -7.27 -3.70 -1.20
C ASP A 80 -8.24 -3.86 -2.38
N GLU A 81 -7.72 -3.70 -3.59
CA GLU A 81 -8.53 -3.81 -4.81
C GLU A 81 -8.96 -5.25 -5.09
N TYR A 82 -8.21 -6.26 -4.61
CA TYR A 82 -8.62 -7.66 -4.71
C TYR A 82 -9.95 -7.88 -3.99
N TYR A 83 -10.05 -7.50 -2.71
CA TYR A 83 -11.29 -7.63 -1.95
C TYR A 83 -12.38 -6.66 -2.47
N LEU A 84 -12.01 -5.43 -2.86
CA LEU A 84 -12.95 -4.47 -3.42
C LEU A 84 -13.60 -4.97 -4.73
N SER A 85 -12.88 -5.76 -5.54
CA SER A 85 -13.35 -6.26 -6.84
C SER A 85 -14.64 -7.08 -6.74
N PHE A 86 -14.87 -7.76 -5.62
CA PHE A 86 -16.12 -8.49 -5.36
C PHE A 86 -17.35 -7.58 -5.25
N PHE A 87 -17.14 -6.28 -5.09
CA PHE A 87 -18.18 -5.24 -5.02
C PHE A 87 -18.26 -4.39 -6.29
N LYS A 88 -17.59 -4.78 -7.39
CA LYS A 88 -17.63 -4.05 -8.66
C LYS A 88 -19.05 -3.71 -9.11
N ASN A 89 -19.97 -4.66 -9.03
CA ASN A 89 -21.37 -4.44 -9.42
C ASN A 89 -22.12 -3.46 -8.50
N LYS A 90 -21.73 -3.40 -7.22
CA LYS A 90 -22.28 -2.44 -6.25
C LYS A 90 -21.81 -1.02 -6.56
N ILE A 91 -20.53 -0.86 -6.89
CA ILE A 91 -19.95 0.43 -7.32
C ILE A 91 -20.58 0.89 -8.64
N LEU A 92 -20.70 -0.01 -9.62
CA LEU A 92 -21.35 0.28 -10.89
C LEU A 92 -22.82 0.68 -10.72
N HIS A 93 -23.56 0.00 -9.84
CA HIS A 93 -24.93 0.37 -9.50
C HIS A 93 -25.00 1.80 -8.93
N TYR A 94 -24.11 2.14 -8.00
CA TYR A 94 -24.05 3.49 -7.43
C TYR A 94 -23.74 4.55 -8.50
N LEU A 95 -22.79 4.30 -9.40
CA LEU A 95 -22.49 5.20 -10.51
C LEU A 95 -23.69 5.36 -11.46
N ASN A 96 -24.36 4.26 -11.83
CA ASN A 96 -25.58 4.30 -12.65
C ASN A 96 -26.77 5.00 -11.97
N ALA A 97 -26.74 5.13 -10.64
CA ALA A 97 -27.71 5.88 -9.87
C ALA A 97 -27.40 7.39 -9.79
N GLY A 98 -26.32 7.88 -10.41
CA GLY A 98 -25.87 9.28 -10.27
C GLY A 98 -24.89 9.49 -9.10
N GLY A 99 -24.18 8.45 -8.70
CA GLY A 99 -23.07 8.51 -7.77
C GLY A 99 -21.84 9.18 -8.33
N VAL A 100 -21.10 9.88 -7.47
CA VAL A 100 -19.75 10.37 -7.79
C VAL A 100 -18.70 9.49 -7.14
N LEU A 101 -17.69 9.09 -7.91
CA LEU A 101 -16.57 8.29 -7.45
C LEU A 101 -15.25 9.06 -7.65
N LEU A 102 -14.50 9.22 -6.56
CA LEU A 102 -13.15 9.75 -6.54
C LEU A 102 -12.19 8.57 -6.35
N SER A 103 -11.54 8.14 -7.42
CA SER A 103 -10.69 6.95 -7.44
C SER A 103 -9.22 7.33 -7.57
N PHE A 104 -8.41 6.99 -6.56
CA PHE A 104 -6.96 7.15 -6.57
C PHE A 104 -6.24 5.80 -6.50
N MET A 105 -6.96 4.71 -6.77
CA MET A 105 -6.40 3.37 -6.86
C MET A 105 -5.73 3.16 -8.24
N SER A 106 -5.04 2.04 -8.39
CA SER A 106 -4.46 1.66 -9.68
C SER A 106 -5.50 1.03 -10.62
N ASP A 107 -6.61 0.55 -10.06
CA ASP A 107 -7.64 -0.21 -10.74
C ASP A 107 -7.09 -1.44 -11.50
N PHE A 108 -6.11 -2.14 -10.91
CA PHE A 108 -5.48 -3.33 -11.50
C PHE A 108 -6.47 -4.51 -11.61
N MET A 109 -7.52 -4.50 -10.78
CA MET A 109 -8.63 -5.45 -10.84
C MET A 109 -9.74 -5.02 -11.82
N ARG A 110 -9.57 -3.89 -12.53
CA ARG A 110 -10.51 -3.36 -13.53
C ARG A 110 -11.93 -3.25 -12.99
N ILE A 111 -12.07 -2.61 -11.84
CA ILE A 111 -13.33 -2.36 -11.14
C ILE A 111 -14.13 -1.29 -11.88
N LEU A 112 -13.47 -0.27 -12.43
CA LEU A 112 -14.15 0.82 -13.10
C LEU A 112 -14.58 0.48 -14.54
N PRO A 113 -15.66 1.10 -15.07
CA PRO A 113 -16.04 0.97 -16.47
C PRO A 113 -14.91 1.41 -17.42
N PHE A 114 -14.73 0.68 -18.53
CA PHE A 114 -13.76 0.94 -19.61
C PHE A 114 -12.28 1.07 -19.22
N SER A 115 -11.96 1.00 -17.94
CA SER A 115 -10.60 1.03 -17.44
C SER A 115 -9.83 -0.20 -17.89
N SER A 116 -8.67 0.06 -18.51
CA SER A 116 -7.65 -0.94 -18.83
C SER A 116 -6.82 -1.35 -17.60
N GLY A 117 -6.93 -0.57 -16.52
CA GLY A 117 -6.08 -0.63 -15.34
C GLY A 117 -4.80 0.21 -15.48
N TYR A 118 -4.09 0.37 -14.37
CA TYR A 118 -2.82 1.09 -14.31
C TYR A 118 -1.73 0.45 -15.18
N ILE A 119 -0.99 1.31 -15.89
CA ILE A 119 0.19 0.95 -16.66
C ILE A 119 1.41 1.64 -16.04
N GLN A 120 2.42 0.85 -15.67
CA GLN A 120 3.69 1.39 -15.21
C GLN A 120 4.41 2.10 -16.36
N SER A 121 4.83 3.35 -16.14
CA SER A 121 5.61 4.07 -17.13
C SER A 121 7.00 3.44 -17.31
N GLN A 122 7.44 3.37 -18.57
CA GLN A 122 8.80 2.94 -18.92
C GLN A 122 9.81 4.08 -18.79
N THR A 123 9.33 5.33 -18.74
CA THR A 123 10.17 6.51 -18.58
C THR A 123 10.70 6.59 -17.15
N PRO A 124 12.03 6.69 -16.93
CA PRO A 124 12.60 6.74 -15.59
C PRO A 124 11.97 7.85 -14.75
N ILE A 125 11.62 7.55 -13.48
CA ILE A 125 10.95 8.48 -12.55
C ILE A 125 11.66 9.84 -12.47
N ARG A 126 13.01 9.84 -12.50
CA ARG A 126 13.81 11.07 -12.46
C ARG A 126 13.54 11.99 -13.65
N GLU A 127 13.23 11.43 -14.82
CA GLU A 127 13.00 12.13 -16.09
C GLU A 127 11.52 12.45 -16.31
N ARG A 128 10.62 11.51 -16.00
CA ARG A 128 9.16 11.67 -16.23
C ARG A 128 8.57 12.84 -15.43
N VAL A 129 7.76 13.70 -16.04
CA VAL A 129 7.09 14.82 -15.33
C VAL A 129 5.58 14.69 -15.50
N VAL A 130 4.82 14.84 -14.41
CA VAL A 130 3.35 14.97 -14.46
C VAL A 130 2.98 16.44 -14.53
N ARG A 131 2.02 16.78 -15.36
CA ARG A 131 1.55 18.12 -15.65
C ARG A 131 0.05 18.23 -15.46
N PHE A 132 -0.43 19.45 -15.24
CA PHE A 132 -1.86 19.71 -15.26
C PHE A 132 -2.36 19.67 -16.69
N ALA A 133 -3.45 18.95 -16.93
CA ALA A 133 -4.08 18.93 -18.24
C ALA A 133 -4.72 20.29 -18.56
N LYS A 134 -4.98 20.55 -19.85
CA LYS A 134 -5.69 21.76 -20.29
C LYS A 134 -7.20 21.52 -20.27
N SER A 135 -7.79 21.58 -19.09
CA SER A 135 -9.23 21.38 -18.89
C SER A 135 -9.79 22.26 -17.77
N LYS A 136 -11.11 22.49 -17.78
CA LYS A 136 -11.78 23.33 -16.78
C LYS A 136 -11.59 22.73 -15.39
N ALA A 137 -11.79 21.42 -15.24
CA ALA A 137 -11.62 20.76 -13.96
C ALA A 137 -10.17 20.79 -13.47
N ALA A 138 -9.17 20.66 -14.37
CA ALA A 138 -7.77 20.80 -13.98
C ALA A 138 -7.45 22.22 -13.48
N GLU A 139 -7.95 23.26 -14.16
CA GLU A 139 -7.78 24.65 -13.72
C GLU A 139 -8.39 24.91 -12.33
N GLU A 140 -9.56 24.33 -12.05
CA GLU A 140 -10.23 24.45 -10.75
C GLU A 140 -9.50 23.66 -9.64
N ILE A 141 -9.21 22.38 -9.87
CA ILE A 141 -8.61 21.49 -8.87
C ILE A 141 -7.19 21.92 -8.54
N PHE A 142 -6.40 22.34 -9.53
CA PHE A 142 -5.00 22.73 -9.34
C PHE A 142 -4.80 24.23 -9.17
N GLN A 143 -5.88 25.00 -8.95
CA GLN A 143 -5.78 26.44 -8.74
C GLN A 143 -4.82 26.79 -7.59
N GLY A 144 -3.72 27.47 -7.93
CA GLY A 144 -2.70 27.90 -6.99
C GLY A 144 -1.84 26.75 -6.42
N VAL A 145 -1.80 25.61 -7.11
CA VAL A 145 -0.90 24.47 -6.89
C VAL A 145 0.23 24.54 -7.92
N SER A 146 1.47 24.26 -7.51
CA SER A 146 2.61 24.19 -8.43
C SER A 146 2.79 22.76 -8.97
N GLU A 147 3.18 22.63 -10.25
CA GLU A 147 3.52 21.32 -10.81
C GLU A 147 4.72 20.69 -10.07
N TYR A 148 5.64 21.51 -9.56
CA TYR A 148 6.76 21.02 -8.77
C TYR A 148 6.28 20.21 -7.56
N ASP A 149 5.29 20.73 -6.83
CA ASP A 149 4.80 20.14 -5.58
C ASP A 149 4.01 18.85 -5.78
N ILE A 150 3.46 18.57 -6.97
CA ILE A 150 2.84 17.26 -7.27
C ILE A 150 3.85 16.21 -7.75
N ASN A 151 4.98 16.67 -8.29
CA ASN A 151 6.06 15.79 -8.74
C ASN A 151 7.03 15.45 -7.61
N HIS A 152 7.22 16.38 -6.66
CA HIS A 152 8.22 16.27 -5.60
C HIS A 152 7.61 16.41 -4.21
N ARG A 153 8.12 15.61 -3.28
CA ARG A 153 7.88 15.77 -1.85
C ARG A 153 9.23 15.86 -1.15
N ARG A 154 9.50 17.01 -0.51
CA ARG A 154 10.79 17.29 0.15
C ARG A 154 12.01 17.01 -0.77
N GLY A 155 11.88 17.36 -2.05
CA GLY A 155 12.91 17.15 -3.08
C GLY A 155 12.95 15.74 -3.69
N VAL A 156 12.17 14.78 -3.19
CA VAL A 156 12.09 13.42 -3.73
C VAL A 156 11.01 13.34 -4.79
N LYS A 157 11.35 12.82 -5.96
CA LYS A 157 10.43 12.63 -7.08
C LYS A 157 9.87 11.21 -7.11
N GLY A 158 8.61 11.04 -7.55
CA GLY A 158 8.06 9.69 -7.81
C GLY A 158 6.70 9.37 -7.20
N PHE A 159 5.95 10.35 -6.72
CA PHE A 159 4.65 10.11 -6.08
C PHE A 159 3.53 9.95 -7.14
N PHE A 160 3.33 10.95 -8.00
CA PHE A 160 2.38 10.85 -9.13
C PHE A 160 3.04 10.26 -10.40
N ASN A 161 4.39 10.15 -10.41
CA ASN A 161 5.16 9.81 -11.61
C ASN A 161 5.26 8.31 -11.92
N ARG A 162 4.46 7.43 -11.33
CA ARG A 162 4.68 5.98 -11.47
C ARG A 162 4.04 5.37 -12.72
N GLY A 163 2.88 5.86 -13.13
CA GLY A 163 2.14 5.29 -14.27
C GLY A 163 1.02 6.15 -14.79
N TYR A 164 0.18 5.55 -15.62
CA TYR A 164 -0.91 6.19 -16.37
C TYR A 164 -2.00 5.16 -16.72
N PHE A 165 -3.09 5.60 -17.33
CA PHE A 165 -4.16 4.74 -17.87
C PHE A 165 -4.12 4.70 -19.39
N ASP A 166 -4.37 3.52 -19.98
CA ASP A 166 -4.66 3.43 -21.41
C ASP A 166 -6.14 3.77 -21.65
N MET A 167 -6.34 4.86 -22.40
CA MET A 167 -7.66 5.43 -22.68
C MET A 167 -8.26 4.93 -24.00
N SER A 168 -7.58 4.04 -24.74
CA SER A 168 -8.02 3.55 -26.05
C SER A 168 -9.34 2.78 -26.01
N ALA A 169 -9.70 2.22 -24.85
CA ALA A 169 -10.95 1.48 -24.65
C ALA A 169 -12.18 2.36 -24.37
N PHE A 170 -12.00 3.67 -24.18
CA PHE A 170 -13.13 4.59 -23.94
C PHE A 170 -13.84 4.89 -25.25
N PRO A 171 -15.16 4.62 -25.37
CA PRO A 171 -15.91 4.87 -26.60
C PRO A 171 -16.28 6.35 -26.80
N HIS A 172 -15.94 7.22 -25.86
CA HIS A 172 -16.29 8.63 -25.80
C HIS A 172 -15.14 9.48 -25.27
N THR A 173 -15.28 10.78 -25.45
CA THR A 173 -14.32 11.76 -24.90
C THR A 173 -14.46 11.86 -23.38
N PHE A 174 -13.33 11.86 -22.69
CA PHE A 174 -13.22 12.19 -21.27
C PHE A 174 -12.56 13.57 -21.12
N GLU A 175 -12.67 14.17 -19.93
CA GLU A 175 -11.93 15.38 -19.60
C GLU A 175 -10.60 15.00 -18.94
N PRO A 176 -9.43 15.29 -19.54
CA PRO A 176 -8.15 14.99 -18.91
C PRO A 176 -7.94 15.88 -17.69
N LEU A 177 -7.37 15.32 -16.63
CA LEU A 177 -7.05 16.03 -15.38
C LEU A 177 -5.54 16.18 -15.19
N LEU A 178 -4.79 15.09 -15.41
CA LEU A 178 -3.34 15.04 -15.34
C LEU A 178 -2.79 14.29 -16.55
N GLU A 179 -1.68 14.77 -17.09
CA GLU A 179 -0.95 14.14 -18.19
C GLU A 179 0.53 14.05 -17.83
N ASP A 180 1.27 13.10 -18.40
CA ASP A 180 2.72 13.07 -18.25
C ASP A 180 3.47 13.73 -19.41
N SER A 181 4.79 13.81 -19.27
CA SER A 181 5.72 14.35 -20.28
C SER A 181 5.71 13.58 -21.60
N ASP A 182 5.14 12.37 -21.63
CA ASP A 182 5.01 11.51 -22.80
C ASP A 182 3.60 11.57 -23.41
N GLY A 183 2.73 12.46 -22.88
CA GLY A 183 1.35 12.65 -23.33
C GLY A 183 0.38 11.58 -22.84
N GLN A 184 0.76 10.77 -21.85
CA GLN A 184 -0.10 9.72 -21.30
C GLN A 184 -1.04 10.25 -20.23
N CYS A 185 -2.26 9.71 -20.16
CA CYS A 185 -3.28 10.14 -19.21
C CYS A 185 -3.00 9.61 -17.80
N VAL A 186 -2.64 10.51 -16.87
CA VAL A 186 -2.40 10.16 -15.46
C VAL A 186 -3.70 10.28 -14.65
N GLY A 187 -4.61 11.15 -15.05
CA GLY A 187 -5.93 11.23 -14.44
C GLY A 187 -6.95 11.85 -15.39
N TYR A 188 -8.21 11.45 -15.21
CA TYR A 188 -9.33 11.86 -16.05
C TYR A 188 -10.61 12.02 -15.24
N ILE A 189 -11.57 12.74 -15.84
CA ILE A 189 -12.95 12.79 -15.40
C ILE A 189 -13.84 12.25 -16.51
N ASP A 190 -14.71 11.33 -16.15
CA ASP A 190 -15.68 10.70 -17.02
C ASP A 190 -17.10 10.93 -16.49
N ARG A 191 -17.88 11.67 -17.29
CA ARG A 191 -19.29 12.02 -17.01
C ARG A 191 -20.27 11.29 -17.93
N ILE A 192 -19.77 10.39 -18.79
CA ILE A 192 -20.55 9.81 -19.89
C ILE A 192 -20.78 8.31 -19.69
N SER A 193 -19.81 7.56 -19.16
CA SER A 193 -19.93 6.09 -19.00
C SER A 193 -21.12 5.63 -18.17
N THR A 194 -21.61 6.48 -17.27
CA THR A 194 -22.72 6.19 -16.36
C THR A 194 -23.57 7.45 -16.17
N ALA A 195 -24.66 7.35 -15.40
CA ALA A 195 -25.43 8.53 -15.01
C ALA A 195 -24.73 9.41 -13.95
N GLY A 196 -23.63 8.91 -13.38
CA GLY A 196 -22.78 9.55 -12.37
C GLY A 196 -21.46 10.05 -12.94
N ILE A 197 -20.52 10.34 -12.04
CA ILE A 197 -19.21 10.93 -12.39
C ILE A 197 -18.09 10.07 -11.81
N ILE A 198 -17.05 9.84 -12.61
CA ILE A 198 -15.81 9.20 -12.16
C ILE A 198 -14.69 10.21 -12.33
N LEU A 199 -14.06 10.63 -11.23
CA LEU A 199 -12.71 11.20 -11.26
C LEU A 199 -11.76 10.07 -10.92
N SER A 200 -10.84 9.73 -11.82
CA SER A 200 -9.85 8.67 -11.60
C SER A 200 -8.44 9.20 -11.83
N ALA A 201 -7.52 8.83 -10.96
CA ALA A 201 -6.11 9.17 -11.08
C ALA A 201 -5.22 7.97 -10.73
N ALA A 202 -4.20 7.73 -11.54
CA ALA A 202 -3.34 6.54 -11.51
C ALA A 202 -2.40 6.54 -10.29
N ASN A 203 -2.92 6.13 -9.13
CA ASN A 203 -2.25 6.25 -7.82
C ASN A 203 -1.90 7.68 -7.39
N ALA A 204 -2.49 8.70 -8.02
CA ALA A 204 -2.30 10.10 -7.68
C ALA A 204 -3.41 10.57 -6.71
N ASP A 205 -3.16 10.42 -5.41
CA ASP A 205 -4.12 10.77 -4.36
C ASP A 205 -4.23 12.29 -4.17
N LEU A 206 -5.33 12.89 -4.63
CA LEU A 206 -5.54 14.34 -4.56
C LEU A 206 -5.96 14.82 -3.15
N LEU A 207 -6.49 13.92 -2.32
CA LEU A 207 -6.98 14.24 -0.97
C LEU A 207 -5.85 14.09 0.06
N GLY A 208 -5.14 12.96 0.05
CA GLY A 208 -4.15 12.60 1.05
C GLY A 208 -2.76 13.19 0.84
N PHE A 209 -2.34 13.37 -0.42
CA PHE A 209 -0.94 13.65 -0.75
C PHE A 209 -0.39 14.93 -0.09
N GLY A 210 -1.17 16.02 -0.14
CA GLY A 210 -0.74 17.33 0.37
C GLY A 210 -0.80 17.48 1.89
N LEU A 211 -1.55 16.65 2.62
CA LEU A 211 -1.89 16.91 4.03
C LEU A 211 -0.66 17.03 4.93
N PHE A 212 0.27 16.11 4.74
CA PHE A 212 1.43 15.92 5.61
C PHE A 212 2.68 16.67 5.10
N ASP A 213 2.51 17.68 4.25
CA ASP A 213 3.58 18.56 3.79
C ASP A 213 3.16 20.03 3.76
N ASN A 214 4.11 20.96 3.90
CA ASN A 214 3.84 22.41 3.91
C ASN A 214 4.00 23.03 2.51
N THR A 215 3.47 22.38 1.47
CA THR A 215 3.60 22.83 0.07
C THR A 215 2.26 23.29 -0.52
N THR A 216 2.27 23.79 -1.75
CA THR A 216 1.02 24.20 -2.42
C THR A 216 0.07 23.03 -2.68
N ALA A 217 0.58 21.79 -2.66
CA ALA A 217 -0.21 20.56 -2.82
C ALA A 217 -1.33 20.41 -1.79
N ARG A 218 -1.25 21.06 -0.62
CA ARG A 218 -2.34 21.10 0.38
C ARG A 218 -3.67 21.64 -0.16
N LYS A 219 -3.63 22.49 -1.19
CA LYS A 219 -4.84 23.06 -1.78
C LYS A 219 -5.61 22.05 -2.63
N MET A 220 -4.96 21.01 -3.16
CA MET A 220 -5.58 20.06 -4.10
C MET A 220 -6.83 19.42 -3.52
N GLY A 221 -6.76 18.88 -2.30
CA GLY A 221 -7.92 18.21 -1.71
C GLY A 221 -9.08 19.18 -1.43
N LEU A 222 -8.80 20.42 -1.00
CA LEU A 222 -9.84 21.44 -0.80
C LEU A 222 -10.47 21.88 -2.13
N ASN A 223 -9.66 22.09 -3.16
CA ASN A 223 -10.13 22.46 -4.49
C ASN A 223 -10.92 21.31 -5.14
N CYS A 224 -10.51 20.05 -4.92
CA CYS A 224 -11.25 18.86 -5.35
C CYS A 224 -12.66 18.80 -4.72
N LEU A 225 -12.78 19.11 -3.42
CA LEU A 225 -14.10 19.20 -2.77
C LEU A 225 -14.95 20.36 -3.29
N LYS A 226 -14.33 21.49 -3.64
CA LYS A 226 -15.05 22.62 -4.29
C LYS A 226 -15.52 22.27 -5.69
N TRP A 227 -14.68 21.62 -6.49
CA TRP A 227 -15.04 21.09 -7.80
C TRP A 227 -16.21 20.10 -7.68
N LEU A 228 -16.15 19.17 -6.72
CA LEU A 228 -17.24 18.22 -6.45
C LEU A 228 -18.56 18.94 -6.10
N GLU A 229 -18.52 19.97 -5.24
CA GLU A 229 -19.70 20.79 -4.94
C GLU A 229 -20.27 21.44 -6.22
N GLY A 230 -19.40 21.96 -7.09
CA GLY A 230 -19.77 22.50 -8.40
C GLY A 230 -20.50 21.48 -9.28
N GLU A 231 -19.92 20.29 -9.47
CA GLU A 231 -20.55 19.21 -10.25
C GLU A 231 -21.92 18.82 -9.69
N LEU A 232 -22.04 18.71 -8.36
CA LEU A 232 -23.28 18.33 -7.71
C LEU A 232 -24.37 19.41 -7.83
N LEU A 233 -24.01 20.68 -8.07
CA LEU A 233 -24.95 21.77 -8.32
C LEU A 233 -25.47 21.80 -9.76
N GLU A 234 -24.74 21.24 -10.73
CA GLU A 234 -25.15 21.27 -12.15
C GLU A 234 -26.38 20.39 -12.45
N LYS A 235 -26.63 19.38 -11.61
CA LYS A 235 -27.72 18.40 -11.77
C LYS A 235 -28.18 17.90 -10.42
N ASP A 236 -29.46 17.55 -10.29
CA ASP A 236 -30.00 16.95 -9.05
C ASP A 236 -29.57 15.47 -8.87
N TYR A 237 -28.26 15.27 -8.66
CA TYR A 237 -27.65 13.97 -8.44
C TYR A 237 -28.19 13.29 -7.18
N LYS A 238 -28.58 14.05 -6.15
CA LYS A 238 -29.16 13.50 -4.93
C LYS A 238 -30.49 12.82 -5.23
N THR A 239 -31.41 13.51 -5.91
CA THR A 239 -32.71 12.92 -6.27
C THR A 239 -32.54 11.71 -7.19
N LEU A 240 -31.62 11.77 -8.16
CA LEU A 240 -31.30 10.61 -9.00
C LEU A 240 -30.89 9.39 -8.17
N ARG A 241 -29.95 9.57 -7.23
CA ARG A 241 -29.47 8.47 -6.37
C ARG A 241 -30.58 7.92 -5.49
N MET A 242 -31.37 8.80 -4.87
CA MET A 242 -32.41 8.38 -3.93
C MET A 242 -33.59 7.71 -4.60
N ASN A 243 -33.89 8.05 -5.86
CA ASN A 243 -34.94 7.41 -6.66
C ASN A 243 -34.52 6.06 -7.26
N ALA A 244 -33.22 5.82 -7.41
CA ALA A 244 -32.72 4.53 -7.88
C ALA A 244 -33.02 3.42 -6.84
N PRO A 245 -33.31 2.18 -7.27
CA PRO A 245 -33.55 1.09 -6.33
C PRO A 245 -32.33 0.83 -5.46
N ALA A 246 -32.56 0.39 -4.22
CA ALA A 246 -31.48 0.02 -3.31
C ALA A 246 -30.68 -1.14 -3.90
N TYR A 247 -29.35 -1.06 -3.82
CA TYR A 247 -28.53 -2.24 -4.09
C TYR A 247 -28.76 -3.25 -2.96
N LYS A 248 -28.99 -4.52 -3.31
CA LYS A 248 -29.21 -5.57 -2.32
C LYS A 248 -28.04 -5.63 -1.33
N ILE A 249 -28.35 -5.78 -0.04
CA ILE A 249 -27.32 -6.05 0.96
C ILE A 249 -26.60 -7.33 0.53
N MET A 250 -25.28 -7.24 0.40
CA MET A 250 -24.45 -8.39 0.05
C MET A 250 -24.05 -9.10 1.34
N GLN A 251 -24.04 -10.42 1.33
CA GLN A 251 -23.25 -11.16 2.32
C GLN A 251 -21.76 -10.88 2.08
N LYS A 252 -20.91 -11.16 3.07
CA LYS A 252 -19.45 -11.12 2.85
C LYS A 252 -19.12 -12.03 1.65
N PRO A 253 -18.29 -11.56 0.71
CA PRO A 253 -18.02 -12.30 -0.52
C PRO A 253 -17.29 -13.61 -0.21
N ASN A 254 -17.58 -14.63 -1.02
CA ASN A 254 -16.72 -15.82 -1.07
C ASN A 254 -15.44 -15.45 -1.83
N LEU A 255 -14.30 -15.53 -1.16
CA LEU A 255 -13.01 -15.11 -1.67
C LEU A 255 -12.38 -16.20 -2.54
N ALA A 256 -13.06 -16.58 -3.63
CA ALA A 256 -12.44 -17.47 -4.60
C ALA A 256 -11.15 -16.81 -5.13
N PRO A 257 -10.01 -17.53 -5.20
CA PRO A 257 -8.79 -17.00 -5.79
C PRO A 257 -9.06 -16.47 -7.20
N CYS A 258 -8.57 -15.26 -7.49
CA CYS A 258 -8.64 -14.67 -8.82
C CYS A 258 -7.44 -13.73 -9.04
N GLY A 259 -7.22 -13.32 -10.30
CA GLY A 259 -6.13 -12.42 -10.66
C GLY A 259 -4.77 -12.98 -10.25
N PHE A 260 -3.97 -12.21 -9.52
CA PHE A 260 -2.62 -12.63 -9.12
C PHE A 260 -2.60 -13.75 -8.06
N LEU A 261 -3.73 -14.07 -7.44
CA LEU A 261 -3.85 -15.16 -6.45
C LEU A 261 -4.30 -16.49 -7.09
N ASP A 262 -4.97 -16.46 -8.25
CA ASP A 262 -5.27 -17.67 -9.04
C ASP A 262 -4.08 -18.00 -9.94
N PHE A 263 -3.07 -18.62 -9.33
CA PHE A 263 -1.77 -18.81 -9.93
C PHE A 263 -1.24 -20.22 -9.67
N ARG A 264 -0.54 -20.78 -10.67
CA ARG A 264 0.23 -22.01 -10.53
C ARG A 264 1.69 -21.75 -10.82
N ALA A 265 2.53 -21.94 -9.81
CA ALA A 265 3.96 -21.69 -9.94
C ALA A 265 4.65 -22.69 -10.87
N ASN A 266 5.45 -22.16 -11.80
CA ASN A 266 6.45 -22.93 -12.51
C ASN A 266 7.82 -22.74 -11.84
N LYS A 267 8.10 -23.52 -10.79
CA LYS A 267 9.37 -23.43 -10.05
C LYS A 267 10.58 -23.85 -10.89
N SER A 268 10.40 -24.63 -11.96
CA SER A 268 11.50 -24.98 -12.88
C SER A 268 12.00 -23.82 -13.74
N SER A 269 11.16 -22.79 -13.97
CA SER A 269 11.56 -21.57 -14.67
C SER A 269 12.08 -20.47 -13.74
N GLN A 270 12.16 -20.73 -12.43
CA GLN A 270 12.65 -19.78 -11.45
C GLN A 270 14.07 -20.16 -11.02
N HIS A 271 15.02 -19.24 -11.21
CA HIS A 271 16.43 -19.45 -10.85
C HIS A 271 16.82 -18.82 -9.51
N LEU A 272 15.95 -17.96 -8.95
CA LEU A 272 16.22 -17.22 -7.71
C LEU A 272 15.75 -17.94 -6.45
N SER A 273 14.86 -18.93 -6.60
CA SER A 273 14.32 -19.72 -5.49
C SER A 273 14.72 -21.18 -5.67
N ASN A 274 15.11 -21.83 -4.57
CA ASN A 274 15.49 -23.21 -4.51
C ASN A 274 14.29 -24.10 -4.92
N PRO A 275 14.39 -24.88 -6.00
CA PRO A 275 13.26 -25.67 -6.51
C PRO A 275 12.87 -26.82 -5.58
N LYS A 276 13.71 -27.17 -4.60
CA LYS A 276 13.40 -28.18 -3.58
C LYS A 276 12.55 -27.63 -2.43
N LEU A 277 12.47 -26.31 -2.28
CA LEU A 277 11.67 -25.67 -1.25
C LEU A 277 10.30 -25.28 -1.79
N LYS A 278 9.27 -25.55 -0.99
CA LYS A 278 7.90 -25.12 -1.20
C LYS A 278 7.59 -23.96 -0.25
N ASN A 279 7.20 -22.83 -0.82
CA ASN A 279 7.01 -21.58 -0.09
C ASN A 279 5.68 -20.92 -0.40
N ALA A 280 5.19 -20.09 0.51
CA ALA A 280 4.01 -19.26 0.31
C ALA A 280 4.29 -17.80 0.62
N ILE A 281 3.54 -16.90 0.01
CA ILE A 281 3.46 -15.49 0.40
C ILE A 281 2.01 -15.11 0.71
N ILE A 282 1.82 -14.43 1.84
CA ILE A 282 0.56 -13.87 2.30
C ILE A 282 0.58 -12.36 2.02
N THR A 283 -0.45 -11.86 1.33
CA THR A 283 -0.57 -10.49 0.84
C THR A 283 -1.88 -9.83 1.28
N GLY A 284 -1.95 -8.50 1.16
CA GLY A 284 -3.14 -7.70 1.51
C GLY A 284 -3.94 -7.14 0.35
N GLY A 285 -3.73 -7.65 -0.87
CA GLY A 285 -4.59 -7.36 -2.03
C GLY A 285 -4.46 -5.96 -2.67
N SER A 286 -3.68 -5.04 -2.09
CA SER A 286 -3.32 -3.76 -2.71
C SER A 286 -2.48 -3.92 -3.99
N ALA A 287 -2.50 -2.91 -4.87
CA ALA A 287 -1.84 -2.92 -6.17
C ALA A 287 -0.35 -3.32 -6.15
N PHE A 288 0.43 -2.84 -5.19
CA PHE A 288 1.85 -3.18 -5.12
C PHE A 288 2.10 -4.68 -4.89
N HIS A 289 1.19 -5.39 -4.21
CA HIS A 289 1.29 -6.84 -4.04
C HIS A 289 1.15 -7.56 -5.38
N ALA A 290 0.19 -7.16 -6.21
CA ALA A 290 0.02 -7.72 -7.54
C ALA A 290 1.22 -7.36 -8.44
N HIS A 291 1.60 -6.08 -8.44
CA HIS A 291 2.68 -5.57 -9.28
C HIS A 291 4.06 -6.13 -8.92
N PHE A 292 4.29 -6.54 -7.67
CA PHE A 292 5.52 -7.26 -7.29
C PHE A 292 5.79 -8.46 -8.19
N PHE A 293 4.73 -9.15 -8.64
CA PHE A 293 4.84 -10.32 -9.51
C PHE A 293 4.94 -10.00 -11.00
N SER A 294 4.48 -8.82 -11.45
CA SER A 294 4.50 -8.45 -12.87
C SER A 294 5.69 -7.54 -13.23
N ASN A 295 6.16 -6.73 -12.29
CA ASN A 295 7.27 -5.81 -12.51
C ASN A 295 8.57 -6.56 -12.81
N LYS A 296 9.54 -5.83 -13.39
CA LYS A 296 10.85 -6.38 -13.74
C LYS A 296 10.75 -7.59 -14.67
N ASN A 297 9.88 -7.50 -15.68
CA ASN A 297 9.58 -8.59 -16.61
C ASN A 297 9.17 -9.88 -15.89
N ALA A 298 8.30 -9.74 -14.88
CA ALA A 298 7.79 -10.84 -14.07
C ALA A 298 8.87 -11.68 -13.34
N LYS A 299 10.01 -11.07 -12.96
CA LYS A 299 11.15 -11.72 -12.29
C LYS A 299 10.73 -12.61 -11.10
N TYR A 300 9.77 -12.16 -10.30
CA TYR A 300 9.33 -12.86 -9.09
C TYR A 300 8.03 -13.65 -9.27
N ALA A 301 7.46 -13.70 -10.48
CA ALA A 301 6.19 -14.39 -10.71
C ALA A 301 6.22 -15.84 -10.22
N ASN A 302 7.30 -16.58 -10.45
CA ASN A 302 7.40 -17.98 -10.04
C ASN A 302 8.22 -18.19 -8.76
N PHE A 303 8.50 -17.12 -7.99
CA PHE A 303 9.30 -17.22 -6.76
C PHE A 303 8.58 -18.05 -5.67
N PHE A 304 7.29 -17.76 -5.45
CA PHE A 304 6.48 -18.43 -4.45
C PHE A 304 5.64 -19.55 -5.07
N SER A 305 5.64 -20.72 -4.43
CA SER A 305 4.82 -21.88 -4.83
C SER A 305 3.33 -21.63 -4.62
N HIS A 306 2.98 -20.77 -3.68
CA HIS A 306 1.61 -20.36 -3.38
C HIS A 306 1.53 -18.88 -3.03
N ARG A 307 0.41 -18.23 -3.38
CA ARG A 307 0.11 -16.84 -3.03
C ARG A 307 -1.26 -16.83 -2.38
N ALA A 308 -1.39 -16.15 -1.25
CA ALA A 308 -2.64 -16.07 -0.51
C ALA A 308 -2.96 -14.64 -0.11
N HIS A 309 -4.25 -14.34 0.02
CA HIS A 309 -4.74 -13.17 0.75
C HIS A 309 -4.74 -13.46 2.25
N PHE A 310 -4.51 -12.47 3.12
CA PHE A 310 -4.53 -12.71 4.58
C PHE A 310 -5.88 -13.25 5.10
N LEU A 311 -6.98 -12.98 4.39
CA LEU A 311 -8.30 -13.53 4.74
C LEU A 311 -8.40 -15.05 4.54
N HIS A 312 -7.43 -15.68 3.85
CA HIS A 312 -7.35 -17.13 3.68
C HIS A 312 -6.45 -17.83 4.68
N ILE A 313 -5.80 -17.11 5.60
CA ILE A 313 -4.88 -17.72 6.57
C ILE A 313 -5.56 -18.85 7.34
N GLY A 314 -6.84 -18.70 7.70
CA GLY A 314 -7.63 -19.74 8.37
C GLY A 314 -7.61 -21.09 7.65
N ASP A 315 -7.73 -21.07 6.32
CA ASP A 315 -7.89 -22.25 5.47
C ASP A 315 -6.55 -22.87 5.02
N MET A 316 -5.45 -22.13 5.13
CA MET A 316 -4.13 -22.59 4.67
C MET A 316 -3.56 -23.70 5.57
N ASP A 317 -3.09 -24.82 5.01
CA ASP A 317 -2.25 -25.77 5.74
C ASP A 317 -0.77 -25.34 5.65
N PHE A 318 -0.27 -24.73 6.72
CA PHE A 318 1.10 -24.24 6.78
C PHE A 318 2.15 -25.36 6.73
N ASN A 319 1.81 -26.58 7.17
CA ASN A 319 2.76 -27.71 7.16
C ASN A 319 3.13 -28.16 5.74
N THR A 320 2.42 -27.68 4.72
CA THR A 320 2.74 -27.98 3.33
C THR A 320 3.82 -27.07 2.74
N PHE A 321 4.36 -26.13 3.52
CA PHE A 321 5.39 -25.18 3.11
C PHE A 321 6.60 -25.27 4.05
N ASP A 322 7.81 -25.18 3.50
CA ASP A 322 9.04 -25.03 4.24
C ASP A 322 9.13 -23.63 4.88
N TYR A 323 8.64 -22.60 4.17
CA TYR A 323 8.52 -21.27 4.74
C TYR A 323 7.33 -20.48 4.20
N ILE A 324 6.83 -19.56 5.03
CA ILE A 324 5.81 -18.57 4.64
C ILE A 324 6.38 -17.16 4.76
N THR A 325 5.99 -16.29 3.83
CA THR A 325 6.37 -14.87 3.83
C THR A 325 5.13 -14.01 4.07
N LEU A 326 5.22 -13.10 5.03
CA LEU A 326 4.24 -12.04 5.27
C LEU A 326 4.75 -10.78 4.57
N SER A 327 4.01 -10.27 3.58
CA SER A 327 4.33 -8.97 2.99
C SER A 327 4.13 -7.85 4.01
N SER A 328 4.72 -6.68 3.75
CA SER A 328 4.44 -5.47 4.54
C SER A 328 2.99 -5.02 4.37
N ARG A 329 2.55 -4.15 5.31
CA ARG A 329 1.23 -3.47 5.27
C ARG A 329 0.04 -4.44 5.19
N LEU A 330 0.11 -5.53 5.94
CA LEU A 330 -1.03 -6.41 6.19
C LEU A 330 -1.90 -5.86 7.34
N ASN A 331 -3.19 -6.15 7.29
CA ASN A 331 -4.11 -5.69 8.33
C ASN A 331 -3.97 -6.56 9.60
N VAL A 332 -3.43 -5.94 10.65
CA VAL A 332 -3.10 -6.55 11.94
C VAL A 332 -4.30 -7.25 12.58
N LYS A 333 -5.50 -6.68 12.49
CA LYS A 333 -6.72 -7.25 13.08
C LYS A 333 -6.96 -8.68 12.57
N TYR A 334 -6.74 -8.91 11.28
CA TYR A 334 -6.94 -10.23 10.66
C TYR A 334 -5.78 -11.19 10.92
N LEU A 335 -4.56 -10.68 11.11
CA LEU A 335 -3.43 -11.52 11.49
C LEU A 335 -3.52 -12.01 12.94
N LEU A 336 -3.98 -11.15 13.86
CA LEU A 336 -4.09 -11.45 15.29
C LEU A 336 -4.96 -12.69 15.57
N ALA A 337 -6.03 -12.88 14.80
CA ALA A 337 -6.90 -14.06 14.92
C ALA A 337 -6.17 -15.40 14.66
N HIS A 338 -4.99 -15.34 14.03
CA HIS A 338 -4.20 -16.51 13.65
C HIS A 338 -2.85 -16.61 14.37
N LYS A 339 -2.63 -15.83 15.44
CA LYS A 339 -1.39 -15.84 16.23
C LYS A 339 -0.92 -17.26 16.58
N GLN A 340 -1.81 -18.08 17.13
CA GLN A 340 -1.45 -19.44 17.56
C GLN A 340 -1.02 -20.31 16.37
N LYS A 341 -1.63 -20.12 15.19
CA LYS A 341 -1.26 -20.85 13.98
C LYS A 341 0.16 -20.54 13.52
N PHE A 342 0.61 -19.28 13.64
CA PHE A 342 2.00 -18.90 13.38
C PHE A 342 2.97 -19.51 14.41
N VAL A 343 2.60 -19.48 15.69
CA VAL A 343 3.40 -20.07 16.78
C VAL A 343 3.56 -21.59 16.60
N ASP A 344 2.47 -22.30 16.31
CA ASP A 344 2.49 -23.74 16.10
C ASP A 344 3.35 -24.12 14.90
N TYR A 345 3.25 -23.35 13.80
CA TYR A 345 4.07 -23.57 12.61
C TYR A 345 5.57 -23.43 12.91
N LEU A 346 5.98 -22.38 13.63
CA LEU A 346 7.37 -22.20 14.07
C LEU A 346 7.82 -23.33 15.01
N ASN A 347 6.99 -23.73 15.97
CA ASN A 347 7.27 -24.84 16.89
C ASN A 347 7.39 -26.21 16.21
N ASN A 348 6.77 -26.36 15.04
CA ASN A 348 6.81 -27.59 14.24
C ASN A 348 7.93 -27.62 13.21
N GLY A 349 8.81 -26.61 13.17
CA GLY A 349 9.94 -26.57 12.24
C GLY A 349 9.75 -25.66 11.03
N GLY A 350 8.55 -25.09 10.86
CA GLY A 350 8.27 -24.15 9.78
C GLY A 350 8.96 -22.81 9.94
N HIS A 351 9.30 -22.15 8.85
CA HIS A 351 9.99 -20.87 8.88
C HIS A 351 9.09 -19.70 8.45
N ILE A 352 9.20 -18.54 9.10
CA ILE A 352 8.42 -17.34 8.75
C ILE A 352 9.36 -16.20 8.37
N VAL A 353 9.07 -15.52 7.27
CA VAL A 353 9.68 -14.24 6.88
C VAL A 353 8.65 -13.14 7.04
N SER A 354 9.00 -12.01 7.65
CA SER A 354 8.13 -10.83 7.75
C SER A 354 8.85 -9.56 7.30
N PHE A 355 8.22 -8.82 6.39
CA PHE A 355 8.72 -7.54 5.86
C PHE A 355 7.99 -6.34 6.47
N GLY A 356 8.69 -5.21 6.57
CA GLY A 356 8.15 -3.92 6.98
C GLY A 356 7.75 -3.84 8.46
N GLU A 357 6.70 -3.07 8.72
CA GLU A 357 6.18 -2.84 10.07
C GLU A 357 5.50 -4.08 10.63
N VAL A 358 5.92 -4.50 11.84
CA VAL A 358 5.21 -5.53 12.60
C VAL A 358 4.48 -4.84 13.75
N ARG A 359 3.27 -4.37 13.44
CA ARG A 359 2.40 -3.71 14.42
C ARG A 359 1.47 -4.74 15.06
N GLY A 360 1.39 -4.73 16.38
CA GLY A 360 0.56 -5.68 17.13
C GLY A 360 1.22 -7.04 17.35
N ASP A 361 0.56 -7.85 18.17
CA ASP A 361 1.12 -9.06 18.77
C ASP A 361 0.64 -10.35 18.05
N TYR A 362 0.77 -10.38 16.71
CA TYR A 362 0.36 -11.54 15.89
C TYR A 362 1.51 -12.52 15.60
N LEU A 363 2.77 -12.07 15.72
CA LEU A 363 3.97 -12.92 15.69
C LEU A 363 4.58 -12.99 17.10
N PRO A 364 5.15 -14.14 17.51
CA PRO A 364 5.76 -14.27 18.83
C PRO A 364 7.09 -13.50 18.92
N ASN A 365 7.46 -13.10 20.15
CA ASN A 365 8.74 -12.47 20.49
C ASN A 365 9.07 -11.18 19.69
N ILE A 366 8.05 -10.44 19.25
CA ILE A 366 8.23 -9.16 18.59
C ILE A 366 8.01 -8.02 19.58
N ILE A 367 9.04 -7.19 19.77
CA ILE A 367 8.92 -5.89 20.43
C ILE A 367 9.32 -4.84 19.40
N TRP A 368 8.39 -3.93 19.09
CA TRP A 368 8.50 -2.93 18.01
C TRP A 368 8.55 -1.51 18.56
N LYS A 369 9.35 -0.66 17.93
CA LYS A 369 9.35 0.80 18.10
C LYS A 369 9.27 1.49 16.74
N ASP A 370 8.22 2.29 16.54
CA ASP A 370 8.06 3.10 15.33
C ASP A 370 9.14 4.18 15.24
N TYR A 371 9.66 4.37 14.03
CA TYR A 371 10.50 5.52 13.67
C TYR A 371 9.87 6.26 12.48
N PRO A 372 9.95 7.61 12.45
CA PRO A 372 9.58 8.35 11.26
C PRO A 372 10.45 7.93 10.06
N VAL A 373 9.81 7.58 8.95
CA VAL A 373 10.51 7.13 7.76
C VAL A 373 11.19 8.32 7.07
N ASN A 374 12.51 8.25 6.90
CA ASN A 374 13.28 9.25 6.16
C ASN A 374 13.51 8.81 4.71
N PHE A 375 12.73 9.38 3.79
CA PHE A 375 12.81 9.10 2.36
C PHE A 375 13.76 10.02 1.58
N TRP A 376 14.58 10.86 2.22
CA TRP A 376 15.34 11.91 1.52
C TRP A 376 16.74 12.15 2.09
N TRP A 377 17.23 11.31 2.99
CA TRP A 377 18.55 11.49 3.59
C TRP A 377 19.67 11.62 2.55
N TRP A 378 19.55 10.92 1.41
CA TRP A 378 20.53 10.96 0.32
C TRP A 378 20.56 12.27 -0.46
N LEU A 379 19.60 13.18 -0.24
CA LEU A 379 19.63 14.54 -0.80
C LEU A 379 20.60 15.45 -0.05
N ILE A 380 21.01 15.06 1.16
CA ILE A 380 21.95 15.83 1.98
C ILE A 380 23.38 15.40 1.61
N PRO A 381 24.22 16.31 1.07
CA PRO A 381 25.59 15.98 0.69
C PRO A 381 26.37 15.37 1.86
N GLY A 382 27.00 14.20 1.63
CA GLY A 382 27.79 13.50 2.64
C GLY A 382 26.98 12.76 3.72
N ALA A 383 25.65 12.81 3.69
CA ALA A 383 24.83 12.03 4.60
C ALA A 383 24.97 10.53 4.30
N ASN A 384 24.85 9.73 5.36
CA ASN A 384 24.89 8.28 5.30
C ASN A 384 23.88 7.75 6.31
N MET A 385 22.98 6.89 5.88
CA MET A 385 22.07 6.22 6.81
C MET A 385 22.89 5.30 7.74
N PRO A 386 22.78 5.47 9.07
CA PRO A 386 23.64 4.80 10.03
C PRO A 386 23.18 3.35 10.32
N LEU A 387 23.19 2.52 9.28
CA LEU A 387 22.97 1.08 9.40
C LEU A 387 24.28 0.30 9.29
N TYR A 388 24.41 -0.71 10.13
CA TYR A 388 25.61 -1.53 10.26
C TYR A 388 25.22 -3.01 10.27
N ALA A 389 25.87 -3.81 9.42
CA ALA A 389 25.79 -5.25 9.53
C ALA A 389 26.52 -5.70 10.83
N LEU A 390 26.07 -6.79 11.44
CA LEU A 390 26.76 -7.37 12.60
C LEU A 390 27.54 -8.63 12.21
N GLU A 391 28.79 -8.69 12.62
CA GLU A 391 29.64 -9.88 12.58
C GLU A 391 30.30 -10.07 13.94
N ASN A 392 30.03 -11.21 14.60
CA ASN A 392 30.57 -11.54 15.92
C ASN A 392 30.37 -10.41 16.96
N GLY A 393 29.23 -9.71 16.90
CA GLY A 393 28.89 -8.59 17.79
C GLY A 393 29.55 -7.26 17.43
N GLN A 394 30.29 -7.18 16.32
CA GLN A 394 30.94 -5.96 15.84
C GLN A 394 30.19 -5.36 14.64
N LYS A 395 30.10 -4.03 14.62
CA LYS A 395 29.50 -3.25 13.52
C LYS A 395 30.42 -3.25 12.31
N CYS A 396 29.91 -3.71 11.17
CA CYS A 396 30.57 -3.70 9.87
C CYS A 396 29.86 -2.73 8.92
N THR A 397 30.64 -1.98 8.14
CA THR A 397 30.13 -0.99 7.17
C THR A 397 30.11 -1.50 5.73
N GLU A 398 30.82 -2.59 5.44
CA GLU A 398 30.93 -3.18 4.10
C GLU A 398 30.22 -4.53 4.03
N ARG A 399 30.96 -5.64 3.94
CA ARG A 399 30.45 -7.01 3.89
C ARG A 399 30.87 -7.78 5.14
N THR A 400 30.09 -8.81 5.47
CA THR A 400 30.44 -9.82 6.46
C THR A 400 31.01 -11.06 5.78
N SER A 401 31.70 -11.93 6.51
CA SER A 401 32.22 -13.20 6.01
C SER A 401 31.12 -14.25 5.76
N SER A 402 29.97 -14.13 6.43
CA SER A 402 28.84 -15.06 6.33
C SER A 402 27.48 -14.36 6.49
N GLY A 403 26.39 -15.09 6.20
CA GLY A 403 25.01 -14.59 6.34
C GLY A 403 24.57 -13.70 5.17
N LEU A 404 23.58 -12.82 5.41
CA LEU A 404 23.02 -11.91 4.41
C LEU A 404 24.09 -10.99 3.78
N PHE A 405 24.90 -10.33 4.61
CA PHE A 405 25.86 -9.32 4.17
C PHE A 405 27.18 -9.89 3.63
N SER A 406 27.31 -11.21 3.50
CA SER A 406 28.36 -11.78 2.64
C SER A 406 27.95 -11.75 1.17
N LYS A 407 26.65 -11.75 0.88
CA LYS A 407 26.08 -11.73 -0.48
C LYS A 407 25.97 -10.31 -1.04
N ILE A 408 25.69 -9.33 -0.19
CA ILE A 408 25.54 -7.91 -0.56
C ILE A 408 26.31 -7.00 0.42
N PRO A 409 26.79 -5.83 -0.02
CA PRO A 409 27.33 -4.85 0.92
C PRO A 409 26.21 -4.22 1.76
N THR A 410 26.54 -3.78 2.97
CA THR A 410 25.61 -3.12 3.91
C THR A 410 24.93 -1.91 3.27
N SER A 411 25.61 -1.19 2.37
CA SER A 411 25.07 -0.06 1.63
C SER A 411 23.82 -0.38 0.82
N VAL A 412 23.64 -1.63 0.38
CA VAL A 412 22.43 -2.04 -0.36
C VAL A 412 21.19 -1.96 0.52
N ALA A 413 21.29 -2.12 1.85
CA ALA A 413 20.16 -2.01 2.78
C ALA A 413 19.86 -0.57 3.23
N LYS A 414 20.64 0.42 2.79
CA LYS A 414 20.55 1.81 3.24
C LYS A 414 19.64 2.61 2.33
N TRP A 415 18.33 2.48 2.52
CA TRP A 415 17.35 3.35 1.84
C TRP A 415 16.39 4.04 2.80
N HIS A 416 15.69 3.29 3.63
CA HIS A 416 14.89 3.70 4.79
C HIS A 416 14.41 2.47 5.53
N TYR A 417 13.96 2.65 6.76
CA TYR A 417 13.36 1.63 7.59
C TYR A 417 12.18 2.24 8.35
N HIS A 418 11.23 1.41 8.78
CA HIS A 418 9.99 1.87 9.43
C HIS A 418 10.03 1.88 10.96
N GLY A 419 11.01 1.23 11.55
CA GLY A 419 11.12 1.09 12.99
C GLY A 419 12.29 0.19 13.37
N ALA A 420 12.41 -0.11 14.65
CA ALA A 420 13.40 -1.02 15.17
C ALA A 420 12.76 -2.09 16.06
N PHE A 421 13.46 -3.21 16.19
CA PHE A 421 13.08 -4.36 16.98
C PHE A 421 13.99 -4.53 18.19
N TYR A 422 13.42 -5.06 19.27
CA TYR A 422 14.15 -5.51 20.45
C TYR A 422 14.05 -7.04 20.53
N PRO A 423 14.99 -7.76 19.89
CA PRO A 423 14.90 -9.21 19.78
C PRO A 423 15.14 -9.92 21.13
N PRO A 424 14.63 -11.16 21.31
CA PRO A 424 14.91 -11.94 22.52
C PRO A 424 16.40 -12.30 22.62
N LYS A 425 16.87 -12.63 23.83
CA LYS A 425 18.31 -12.81 24.14
C LYS A 425 19.08 -13.75 23.21
N ASN A 426 18.46 -14.82 22.72
CA ASN A 426 19.12 -15.82 21.87
C ASN A 426 19.00 -15.54 20.37
N ALA A 427 18.20 -14.55 19.97
CA ALA A 427 18.05 -14.20 18.58
C ALA A 427 19.32 -13.53 18.04
N GLN A 428 19.53 -13.66 16.74
CA GLN A 428 20.68 -13.12 16.04
C GLN A 428 20.30 -11.80 15.35
N SER A 429 20.78 -10.68 15.88
CA SER A 429 20.76 -9.40 15.18
C SER A 429 21.71 -9.44 13.98
N ILE A 430 21.25 -8.97 12.83
CA ILE A 430 21.96 -9.04 11.54
C ILE A 430 22.29 -7.65 11.01
N LEU A 431 21.34 -6.72 11.15
CA LEU A 431 21.51 -5.30 10.83
C LEU A 431 21.01 -4.47 12.00
N VAL A 432 21.80 -3.50 12.44
CA VAL A 432 21.43 -2.57 13.52
C VAL A 432 21.59 -1.12 13.10
N ASN A 433 20.89 -0.23 13.78
CA ASN A 433 21.12 1.20 13.68
C ASN A 433 22.30 1.66 14.58
N GLU A 434 22.55 2.96 14.65
CA GLU A 434 23.58 3.57 15.50
C GLU A 434 23.40 3.27 16.99
N LEU A 435 22.16 3.06 17.43
CA LEU A 435 21.76 2.80 18.82
C LEU A 435 21.78 1.31 19.18
N ASP A 436 22.31 0.44 18.31
CA ASP A 436 22.29 -1.01 18.47
C ASP A 436 20.89 -1.64 18.47
N GLU A 437 19.87 -0.91 18.01
CA GLU A 437 18.52 -1.44 17.84
C GLU A 437 18.44 -2.24 16.53
N SER A 438 17.75 -3.38 16.53
CA SER A 438 17.76 -4.29 15.40
C SER A 438 16.81 -3.84 14.29
N ILE A 439 17.31 -3.80 13.06
CA ILE A 439 16.55 -3.54 11.83
C ILE A 439 16.24 -4.85 11.13
N ILE A 440 17.19 -5.79 11.15
CA ILE A 440 17.05 -7.17 10.68
C ILE A 440 17.52 -8.11 11.79
N TYR A 441 16.72 -9.12 12.11
CA TYR A 441 17.14 -10.19 13.01
C TYR A 441 16.50 -11.53 12.66
N LYS A 442 17.13 -12.61 13.14
CA LYS A 442 16.64 -13.98 13.08
C LYS A 442 16.35 -14.47 14.50
N ASP A 443 15.11 -14.84 14.78
CA ASP A 443 14.75 -15.57 16.00
C ASP A 443 14.80 -17.09 15.74
N ASN A 444 15.62 -17.77 16.54
CA ASN A 444 15.88 -19.20 16.51
C ASN A 444 15.46 -19.89 17.83
N ASN A 445 14.57 -19.28 18.62
CA ASN A 445 14.03 -19.89 19.84
C ASN A 445 12.99 -21.01 19.55
N PHE A 446 12.65 -21.24 18.29
CA PHE A 446 11.71 -22.28 17.84
C PHE A 446 12.47 -23.42 17.15
N LYS A 447 11.75 -24.50 16.78
CA LYS A 447 12.34 -25.53 15.90
C LYS A 447 12.62 -24.97 14.51
N GLY A 448 11.70 -24.15 14.00
CA GLY A 448 11.91 -23.33 12.81
C GLY A 448 12.52 -21.97 13.15
N ASN A 449 12.56 -21.08 12.17
CA ASN A 449 13.16 -19.75 12.33
C ASN A 449 12.19 -18.65 11.91
N LEU A 450 12.25 -17.52 12.61
CA LEU A 450 11.53 -16.30 12.27
C LEU A 450 12.52 -15.23 11.80
N TYR A 451 12.41 -14.82 10.54
CA TYR A 451 13.25 -13.81 9.89
C TYR A 451 12.47 -12.50 9.80
N ILE A 452 12.95 -11.47 10.48
CA ILE A 452 12.25 -10.18 10.59
C ILE A 452 13.13 -9.09 10.02
N THR A 453 12.52 -8.19 9.24
CA THR A 453 13.14 -6.95 8.80
C THR A 453 12.14 -5.81 8.79
N SER A 454 12.57 -4.61 9.19
CA SER A 454 11.75 -3.39 9.13
C SER A 454 11.83 -2.72 7.76
N LEU A 455 12.53 -3.36 6.82
CA LEU A 455 12.61 -2.97 5.41
C LEU A 455 11.48 -3.65 4.63
N ASP A 456 10.99 -2.98 3.59
CA ASP A 456 9.85 -3.41 2.77
C ASP A 456 10.21 -3.51 1.26
N PRO A 457 11.22 -4.33 0.89
CA PRO A 457 11.70 -4.40 -0.49
C PRO A 457 10.60 -4.74 -1.50
N GLU A 458 9.68 -5.63 -1.14
CA GLU A 458 8.54 -6.07 -1.94
C GLU A 458 7.56 -4.93 -2.23
N PHE A 459 7.41 -3.97 -1.30
CA PHE A 459 6.61 -2.77 -1.55
C PHE A 459 7.23 -1.91 -2.65
N HIS A 460 8.53 -1.61 -2.55
CA HIS A 460 9.21 -0.77 -3.55
C HIS A 460 9.30 -1.45 -4.91
N LEU A 461 9.58 -2.76 -4.92
CA LEU A 461 9.55 -3.57 -6.13
C LEU A 461 8.16 -3.56 -6.78
N GLY A 462 7.10 -3.71 -5.99
CA GLY A 462 5.72 -3.65 -6.48
C GLY A 462 5.28 -2.26 -6.94
N GLN A 463 5.74 -1.21 -6.27
CA GLN A 463 5.50 0.17 -6.69
C GLN A 463 6.36 0.60 -7.89
N GLY A 464 7.36 -0.21 -8.25
CA GLY A 464 8.22 0.02 -9.42
C GLY A 464 9.27 1.11 -9.22
N PHE A 465 9.70 1.38 -7.99
CA PHE A 465 10.73 2.38 -7.68
C PHE A 465 11.80 1.84 -6.73
N MET A 466 12.87 2.63 -6.51
CA MET A 466 14.05 2.28 -5.70
C MET A 466 14.81 1.01 -6.18
N PRO A 467 15.65 1.12 -7.22
CA PRO A 467 16.37 -0.02 -7.80
C PRO A 467 17.21 -0.86 -6.82
N THR A 468 17.70 -0.28 -5.72
CA THR A 468 18.52 -0.99 -4.72
C THR A 468 17.76 -2.07 -3.94
N THR A 469 16.43 -2.05 -3.95
CA THR A 469 15.62 -3.08 -3.26
C THR A 469 15.65 -4.42 -3.98
N GLU A 470 15.95 -4.41 -5.28
CA GLU A 470 16.08 -5.63 -6.09
C GLU A 470 17.24 -6.53 -5.63
N PRO A 471 18.51 -6.07 -5.63
CA PRO A 471 19.61 -6.90 -5.13
C PRO A 471 19.48 -7.23 -3.63
N PHE A 472 18.79 -6.40 -2.84
CA PHE A 472 18.50 -6.74 -1.45
C PHE A 472 17.52 -7.92 -1.34
N PHE A 473 16.38 -7.86 -2.04
CA PHE A 473 15.38 -8.93 -1.98
C PHE A 473 15.98 -10.26 -2.44
N ASP A 474 16.72 -10.26 -3.56
CA ASP A 474 17.42 -11.43 -4.08
C ASP A 474 18.35 -12.04 -3.00
N ALA A 475 19.20 -11.22 -2.38
CA ALA A 475 20.16 -11.69 -1.40
C ALA A 475 19.53 -12.11 -0.06
N PHE A 476 18.49 -11.38 0.38
CA PHE A 476 17.73 -11.68 1.59
C PHE A 476 17.06 -13.04 1.47
N MET A 477 16.33 -13.27 0.37
CA MET A 477 15.63 -14.53 0.17
C MET A 477 16.60 -15.69 -0.09
N ALA A 478 17.71 -15.46 -0.81
CA ALA A 478 18.75 -16.48 -0.97
C ALA A 478 19.36 -16.89 0.38
N TRP A 479 19.60 -15.94 1.27
CA TRP A 479 20.10 -16.22 2.62
C TRP A 479 19.08 -17.03 3.45
N VAL A 480 17.80 -16.66 3.41
CA VAL A 480 16.72 -17.40 4.07
C VAL A 480 16.64 -18.84 3.55
N GLU A 481 16.61 -19.04 2.23
CA GLU A 481 16.47 -20.38 1.65
C GLU A 481 17.68 -21.28 1.89
N GLU A 482 18.89 -20.72 1.92
CA GLU A 482 20.10 -21.47 2.32
C GLU A 482 20.02 -21.94 3.77
N ASP A 483 19.42 -21.14 4.64
CA ASP A 483 19.28 -21.45 6.07
C ASP A 483 18.19 -22.51 6.28
N CYS A 484 17.00 -22.34 5.67
CA CYS A 484 15.93 -23.35 5.68
C CYS A 484 16.40 -24.70 5.10
N PHE A 485 17.15 -24.69 4.00
CA PHE A 485 17.64 -25.93 3.39
C PHE A 485 18.69 -26.66 4.23
N LYS A 486 19.51 -25.92 5.00
CA LYS A 486 20.46 -26.55 5.94
C LYS A 486 19.73 -27.22 7.10
N ASP A 487 18.65 -26.63 7.58
CA ASP A 487 17.87 -27.19 8.68
C ASP A 487 17.13 -28.46 8.24
N SER A 488 16.56 -28.50 7.03
CA SER A 488 15.92 -29.71 6.49
C SER A 488 16.88 -30.89 6.32
N LEU A 489 18.13 -30.64 5.92
CA LEU A 489 19.16 -31.69 5.84
C LEU A 489 19.55 -32.26 7.21
N LYS A 490 19.62 -31.41 8.26
CA LYS A 490 19.96 -31.89 9.61
C LYS A 490 18.91 -32.86 10.16
N ASP A 491 17.65 -32.65 9.80
CA ASP A 491 16.56 -33.53 10.23
C ASP A 491 16.58 -34.85 9.48
N SER A 492 16.86 -34.87 8.17
CA SER A 492 16.99 -36.13 7.41
C SER A 492 18.13 -37.03 7.93
N PHE A 493 19.28 -36.45 8.31
CA PHE A 493 20.39 -37.23 8.89
C PHE A 493 20.11 -37.78 10.30
N LYS A 494 19.17 -37.18 11.05
CA LYS A 494 18.75 -37.70 12.36
C LYS A 494 17.74 -38.86 12.25
N GLU A 495 16.98 -38.92 11.16
CA GLU A 495 16.02 -40.01 10.90
C GLU A 495 16.70 -41.25 10.31
N GLU A 496 17.72 -41.10 9.46
CA GLU A 496 18.48 -42.24 8.89
C GLU A 496 19.45 -42.90 9.89
N GLY A 497 19.73 -42.25 11.02
CA GLY A 497 20.61 -42.74 12.09
C GLY A 497 19.89 -43.45 13.25
N LYS A 498 18.60 -43.77 13.10
CA LYS A 498 17.80 -44.50 14.11
C LYS A 498 17.51 -45.94 13.71
#